data_AF-A0A2G6N7K2-F1
#
_entry.id   AF-A0A2G6N7K2-F1
#
_cell.length_a   1.000
_cell.length_b   1.000
_cell.length_c   1.000
_cell.angle_alpha   90.00
_cell.angle_beta   90.00
_cell.angle_gamma   90.00
#
_symmetry.space_group_name_H-M   'P 1'
#
loop_
_entity.id
_entity.type
_entity.pdbx_description
1 polymer ?
#
loop_
_entity_poly.entity_id
_entity_poly.type
_entity_poly.pdbx_seq_one_letter_code
_entity_poly.pdbx_strand_id
1 'polypeptide(L)'
;MRPVVIVQRGVACEELQNFFVLKRYNNSDSYALAVGQLADRIAGYGKMTQLWPRPAGSLSLDEKYELQRRLQAKGLYDGAVDGSIGSVTREAIRKFERLVGMPPTGKPSQDVLSALRK
;
A
#
# COMPACT_ATOMS: atom_id res chain seq x y z
N MET A 1 -16.75 20.00 19.77
CA MET A 1 -15.70 19.44 18.90
C MET A 1 -16.05 17.97 18.68
N ARG A 2 -16.25 17.51 17.44
CA ARG A 2 -16.65 16.12 17.19
C ARG A 2 -15.44 15.20 17.42
N PRO A 3 -15.62 14.06 18.10
CA PRO A 3 -14.53 13.12 18.33
C PRO A 3 -14.04 12.54 16.99
N VAL A 4 -12.73 12.36 16.85
CA VAL A 4 -12.13 11.58 15.76
C VAL A 4 -12.34 10.11 16.09
N VAL A 5 -13.58 9.62 15.94
CA VAL A 5 -13.86 8.20 16.15
C VAL A 5 -13.77 7.50 14.82
N ILE A 6 -12.72 6.71 14.62
CA ILE A 6 -12.65 5.75 13.53
C ILE A 6 -13.49 4.53 13.96
N VAL A 7 -14.82 4.61 13.82
CA VAL A 7 -15.72 3.47 14.05
C VAL A 7 -15.94 2.71 12.75
N GLN A 8 -15.60 1.42 12.74
CA GLN A 8 -15.97 0.52 11.65
C GLN A 8 -17.44 0.06 11.77
N ARG A 9 -18.29 0.57 10.87
CA ARG A 9 -19.37 -0.24 10.28
C ARG A 9 -19.48 0.11 8.81
N GLY A 10 -19.01 -0.80 7.96
CA GLY A 10 -18.99 -0.61 6.52
C GLY A 10 -17.92 0.39 6.08
N VAL A 11 -17.37 0.18 4.90
CA VAL A 11 -16.50 1.12 4.21
C VAL A 11 -17.23 2.45 3.99
N ALA A 12 -17.05 3.39 4.91
CA ALA A 12 -17.39 4.80 4.72
C ALA A 12 -16.41 5.64 5.56
N CYS A 13 -15.26 5.96 4.98
CA CYS A 13 -14.43 7.06 5.47
C CYS A 13 -15.14 8.36 5.10
N GLU A 14 -16.15 8.78 5.86
CA GLU A 14 -16.69 10.14 5.73
C GLU A 14 -15.63 11.13 6.25
N GLU A 15 -14.92 11.73 5.30
CA GLU A 15 -14.32 13.07 5.36
C GLU A 15 -13.54 13.46 6.63
N LEU A 16 -12.42 12.78 6.91
CA LEU A 16 -11.35 13.44 7.65
C LEU A 16 -10.46 14.19 6.65
N GLN A 17 -10.76 15.46 6.39
CA GLN A 17 -9.93 16.35 5.56
C GLN A 17 -8.44 16.29 5.99
N ASN A 18 -8.19 16.09 7.28
CA ASN A 18 -6.85 15.93 7.86
C ASN A 18 -6.11 14.65 7.43
N PHE A 19 -6.82 13.55 7.13
CA PHE A 19 -6.20 12.29 6.69
C PHE A 19 -5.52 12.44 5.32
N PHE A 20 -6.19 13.13 4.39
CA PHE A 20 -5.62 13.40 3.06
C PHE A 20 -4.52 14.46 3.10
N VAL A 21 -4.55 15.40 4.06
CA VAL A 21 -3.44 16.35 4.30
C VAL A 21 -2.18 15.62 4.77
N LEU A 22 -2.30 14.66 5.69
CA LEU A 22 -1.17 13.84 6.14
C LEU A 22 -0.60 12.99 4.99
N LYS A 23 -1.46 12.45 4.11
CA LYS A 23 -1.02 11.75 2.88
C LYS A 23 -0.31 12.64 1.87
N ARG A 24 -0.61 13.94 1.82
CA ARG A 24 0.12 14.91 0.98
C ARG A 24 1.53 15.18 1.50
N TYR A 25 1.75 15.06 2.81
CA TYR A 25 3.06 15.24 3.44
C TYR A 25 3.92 13.98 3.35
N ASN A 26 3.33 12.81 3.60
CA ASN A 26 3.95 11.50 3.41
C ASN A 26 2.87 10.48 3.02
N ASN A 27 2.97 9.88 1.83
CA ASN A 27 1.96 8.95 1.29
C ASN A 27 2.04 7.56 1.96
N SER A 28 1.94 7.53 3.28
CA SER A 28 2.03 6.34 4.10
C SER A 28 0.82 6.29 5.04
N ASP A 29 -0.03 5.28 4.86
CA ASP A 29 -1.17 5.02 5.74
C ASP A 29 -0.74 4.84 7.21
N SER A 30 0.45 4.24 7.44
CA SER A 30 1.01 4.05 8.77
C SER A 30 1.42 5.36 9.46
N TYR A 31 1.82 6.38 8.69
CA TYR A 31 2.16 7.69 9.26
C TYR A 31 0.91 8.42 9.76
N ALA A 32 -0.15 8.44 8.93
CA ALA A 32 -1.43 9.04 9.32
C ALA A 32 -2.04 8.35 10.55
N LEU A 33 -1.88 7.03 10.66
CA LEU A 33 -2.31 6.26 11.83
C LEU A 33 -1.50 6.57 13.08
N ALA A 34 -0.16 6.62 12.99
CA ALA A 34 0.68 6.92 14.14
C ALA A 34 0.36 8.30 14.73
N VAL A 35 0.12 9.28 13.85
CA VAL A 35 -0.31 10.63 14.25
C VAL A 35 -1.71 10.62 14.87
N GLY A 36 -2.65 9.87 14.28
CA GLY A 36 -4.01 9.71 14.84
C GLY A 36 -3.99 9.04 16.22
N GLN A 37 -3.27 7.94 16.39
CA GLN A 37 -3.11 7.24 17.66
C GLN A 37 -2.43 8.08 18.73
N LEU A 38 -1.45 8.91 18.34
CA LEU A 38 -0.81 9.84 19.26
C LEU A 38 -1.79 10.94 19.69
N ALA A 39 -2.55 11.51 18.76
CA ALA A 39 -3.57 12.52 19.05
C ALA A 39 -4.66 11.98 19.98
N ASP A 40 -5.13 10.74 19.75
CA ASP A 40 -6.11 10.07 20.59
C ASP A 40 -5.61 9.90 22.03
N ARG A 41 -4.33 9.54 22.21
CA ARG A 41 -3.73 9.39 23.54
C ARG A 41 -3.49 10.72 24.24
N ILE A 42 -3.14 11.77 23.50
CA ILE A 42 -3.02 13.13 24.04
C ILE A 42 -4.41 13.64 24.49
N ALA A 43 -5.47 13.30 23.78
CA ALA A 43 -6.84 13.64 24.12
C ALA A 43 -7.46 12.76 25.22
N GLY A 44 -6.71 11.80 25.77
CA GLY A 44 -7.16 10.91 26.85
C GLY A 44 -7.99 9.71 26.40
N TYR A 45 -8.07 9.44 25.09
CA TYR A 45 -8.70 8.23 24.56
C TYR A 45 -7.79 7.01 24.73
N GLY A 46 -8.40 5.84 24.96
CA GLY A 46 -7.68 4.56 25.18
C GLY A 46 -6.91 4.07 23.95
N LYS A 47 -6.04 3.05 24.13
CA LYS A 47 -5.31 2.43 23.01
C LYS A 47 -6.28 1.88 21.97
N MET A 48 -6.17 2.32 20.71
CA MET A 48 -6.73 1.57 19.58
C MET A 48 -6.00 0.23 19.47
N THR A 49 -6.71 -0.87 19.75
CA THR A 49 -6.21 -2.26 19.62
C THR A 49 -6.37 -2.82 18.20
N GLN A 50 -6.93 -2.06 17.28
CA GLN A 50 -7.34 -2.57 15.98
C GLN A 50 -6.20 -2.54 14.96
N LEU A 51 -5.80 -3.71 14.48
CA LEU A 51 -4.91 -3.84 13.32
C LEU A 51 -5.60 -3.23 12.09
N TRP A 52 -4.85 -2.43 11.32
CA TRP A 52 -5.36 -1.91 10.06
C TRP A 52 -5.66 -3.06 9.09
N PRO A 53 -6.88 -3.19 8.55
CA PRO A 53 -7.15 -4.17 7.53
C PRO A 53 -6.39 -3.77 6.26
N ARG A 54 -5.37 -4.55 5.91
CA ARG A 54 -4.71 -4.41 4.60
C ARG A 54 -5.78 -4.57 3.52
N PRO A 55 -5.84 -3.70 2.49
CA PRO A 55 -6.74 -3.90 1.37
C PRO A 55 -6.56 -5.33 0.84
N ALA A 56 -7.66 -6.05 0.67
CA ALA A 56 -7.62 -7.41 0.15
C ALA A 56 -6.86 -7.41 -1.20
N GLY A 57 -5.89 -8.32 -1.34
CA GLY A 57 -5.03 -8.40 -2.52
C GLY A 57 -3.79 -7.50 -2.53
N SER A 58 -3.50 -6.79 -1.43
CA SER A 58 -2.24 -6.04 -1.28
C SER A 58 -1.05 -6.95 -0.92
N LEU A 59 0.06 -6.79 -1.64
CA LEU A 59 1.29 -7.53 -1.40
C LEU A 59 1.89 -7.19 -0.02
N SER A 60 2.31 -8.21 0.71
CA SER A 60 3.20 -8.09 1.87
C SER A 60 4.56 -7.53 1.48
N LEU A 61 5.38 -7.16 2.48
CA LEU A 61 6.75 -6.69 2.23
C LEU A 61 7.56 -7.76 1.48
N ASP A 62 7.54 -9.00 1.98
CA ASP A 62 8.27 -10.13 1.38
C ASP A 62 7.83 -10.39 -0.07
N GLU A 63 6.53 -10.28 -0.35
CA GLU A 63 5.98 -10.41 -1.70
C GLU A 63 6.41 -9.27 -2.63
N LYS A 64 6.64 -8.05 -2.13
CA LYS A 64 7.19 -6.95 -2.94
C LYS A 64 8.65 -7.21 -3.31
N TYR A 65 9.46 -7.71 -2.36
CA TYR A 65 10.83 -8.14 -2.63
C TYR A 65 10.85 -9.28 -3.65
N GLU A 66 9.97 -10.28 -3.50
CA GLU A 66 9.84 -11.37 -4.45
C GLU A 66 9.46 -10.87 -5.85
N LEU A 67 8.48 -9.97 -5.94
CA LEU A 67 8.05 -9.37 -7.20
C LEU A 67 9.21 -8.68 -7.92
N GLN A 68 9.99 -7.83 -7.23
CA GLN A 68 11.14 -7.15 -7.81
C GLN A 68 12.22 -8.14 -8.27
N ARG A 69 12.54 -9.15 -7.47
CA ARG A 69 13.52 -10.20 -7.85
C ARG A 69 13.09 -10.95 -9.11
N ARG A 70 11.81 -11.30 -9.22
CA ARG A 70 11.27 -12.01 -10.39
C ARG A 70 11.23 -11.13 -11.64
N LEU A 71 10.88 -9.87 -11.50
CA LEU A 71 10.93 -8.92 -12.62
C LEU A 71 12.37 -8.72 -13.12
N GLN A 72 13.34 -8.67 -12.20
CA GLN A 72 14.76 -8.59 -12.54
C GLN A 72 15.25 -9.87 -13.23
N ALA A 73 14.85 -11.04 -12.73
CA ALA A 73 15.19 -12.32 -13.34
C ALA A 73 14.64 -12.47 -14.77
N LYS A 74 13.51 -11.82 -15.09
CA LYS A 74 12.96 -11.77 -16.46
C LYS A 74 13.55 -10.64 -17.33
N GLY A 75 14.53 -9.89 -16.83
CA GLY A 75 15.15 -8.77 -17.55
C GLY A 75 14.22 -7.57 -17.77
N LEU A 76 13.19 -7.43 -16.94
CA LEU A 76 12.19 -6.35 -17.05
C LEU A 76 12.42 -5.21 -16.05
N TYR A 77 13.28 -5.44 -15.05
CA TYR A 77 13.54 -4.51 -13.96
C TYR A 77 15.04 -4.43 -13.65
N ASP A 78 15.56 -3.20 -13.73
CA ASP A 78 17.00 -2.92 -13.59
C ASP A 78 17.30 -2.14 -12.29
N GLY A 79 16.28 -1.94 -11.45
CA GLY A 79 16.39 -1.20 -10.20
C GLY A 79 16.84 -2.06 -9.01
N ALA A 80 17.05 -1.41 -7.87
CA ALA A 80 17.38 -2.09 -6.62
C ALA A 80 16.15 -2.84 -6.06
N VAL A 81 16.37 -4.05 -5.53
CA VAL A 81 15.33 -4.80 -4.83
C VAL A 81 15.23 -4.30 -3.38
N ASP A 82 14.38 -3.31 -3.16
CA ASP A 82 14.23 -2.55 -1.91
C ASP A 82 12.82 -2.66 -1.28
N GLY A 83 11.94 -3.45 -1.88
CA GLY A 83 10.54 -3.59 -1.49
C GLY A 83 9.67 -2.36 -1.79
N SER A 84 10.24 -1.32 -2.39
CA SER A 84 9.56 -0.06 -2.70
C SER A 84 9.04 -0.06 -4.13
N ILE A 85 7.74 0.17 -4.28
CA ILE A 85 7.07 0.16 -5.60
C ILE A 85 7.08 1.56 -6.22
N GLY A 86 8.28 1.98 -6.62
CA GLY A 86 8.55 3.25 -7.31
C GLY A 86 8.13 3.26 -8.78
N SER A 87 8.40 4.37 -9.49
CA SER A 87 8.08 4.54 -10.92
C SER A 87 8.71 3.44 -11.78
N VAL A 88 9.98 3.11 -11.55
CA VAL A 88 10.72 2.06 -12.29
C VAL A 88 10.07 0.69 -12.10
N THR A 89 9.71 0.34 -10.86
CA THR A 89 9.04 -0.93 -10.56
C THR A 89 7.67 -1.00 -11.25
N ARG A 90 6.91 0.11 -11.28
CA ARG A 90 5.62 0.17 -11.97
C ARG A 90 5.75 0.04 -13.49
N GLU A 91 6.78 0.61 -14.08
CA GLU A 91 7.07 0.41 -15.52
C GLU A 91 7.43 -1.04 -15.83
N ALA A 92 8.24 -1.69 -14.98
CA ALA A 92 8.56 -3.10 -15.12
C ALA A 92 7.30 -3.98 -15.02
N ILE A 93 6.38 -3.67 -14.10
CA ILE A 93 5.09 -4.34 -14.00
C ILE A 93 4.28 -4.14 -15.29
N ARG A 94 4.17 -2.91 -15.83
CA ARG A 94 3.46 -2.65 -17.11
C ARG A 94 4.05 -3.42 -18.28
N LYS A 95 5.39 -3.53 -18.35
CA LYS A 95 6.06 -4.34 -19.37
C LYS A 95 5.69 -5.81 -19.21
N PHE A 96 5.74 -6.33 -17.99
CA PHE A 96 5.34 -7.71 -17.70
C PHE A 96 3.87 -7.97 -18.04
N GLU A 97 2.94 -7.13 -17.59
CA GLU A 97 1.51 -7.23 -17.88
C GLU A 97 1.25 -7.30 -19.39
N ARG A 98 1.92 -6.46 -20.19
CA ARG A 98 1.83 -6.51 -21.66
C ARG A 98 2.32 -7.83 -22.25
N LEU A 99 3.41 -8.38 -21.72
CA LEU A 99 3.96 -9.64 -22.19
C LEU A 99 3.04 -10.83 -21.93
N VAL A 100 2.28 -10.80 -20.84
CA VAL A 100 1.34 -11.88 -20.48
C VAL A 100 -0.11 -11.60 -20.89
N GLY A 101 -0.36 -10.53 -21.65
CA GLY A 101 -1.70 -10.16 -22.12
C GLY A 101 -2.65 -9.63 -21.04
N MET A 102 -2.12 -9.17 -19.90
CA MET A 102 -2.89 -8.53 -18.83
C MET A 102 -3.05 -7.02 -19.09
N PRO A 103 -4.09 -6.38 -18.51
CA PRO A 103 -4.22 -4.93 -18.54
C PRO A 103 -2.98 -4.24 -17.93
N PRO A 104 -2.34 -3.27 -18.60
CA PRO A 104 -1.10 -2.65 -18.12
C PRO A 104 -1.36 -1.60 -17.02
N THR A 105 -1.79 -2.06 -15.86
CA THR A 105 -2.11 -1.20 -14.71
C THR A 105 -0.85 -0.62 -14.06
N GLY A 106 0.26 -1.34 -14.11
CA GLY A 106 1.49 -1.03 -13.40
C GLY A 106 1.36 -1.11 -11.88
N LYS A 107 0.30 -1.74 -11.36
CA LYS A 107 0.06 -1.85 -9.92
C LYS A 107 0.60 -3.19 -9.40
N PRO A 108 1.26 -3.20 -8.23
CA PRO A 108 1.62 -4.45 -7.59
C PRO A 108 0.35 -5.16 -7.10
N SER A 109 0.09 -6.37 -7.60
CA SER A 109 -1.07 -7.17 -7.21
C SER A 109 -0.69 -8.64 -7.03
N GLN A 110 -1.53 -9.38 -6.29
CA GLN A 110 -1.35 -10.82 -6.13
C GLN A 110 -1.42 -11.56 -7.47
N ASP A 111 -2.21 -11.07 -8.41
CA ASP A 111 -2.35 -11.64 -9.74
C ASP A 111 -1.05 -11.52 -10.55
N VAL A 112 -0.43 -10.34 -10.52
CA VAL A 112 0.88 -10.10 -11.17
C VAL A 112 1.95 -11.00 -10.55
N LEU A 113 2.01 -11.08 -9.21
CA LEU A 113 2.98 -11.94 -8.55
C LEU A 113 2.76 -13.42 -8.85
N SER A 114 1.50 -13.86 -8.89
CA SER A 114 1.15 -15.24 -9.25
C SER A 114 1.50 -15.57 -10.70
N ALA A 115 1.34 -14.63 -11.62
CA ALA A 115 1.78 -14.77 -13.01
C ALA A 115 3.32 -14.82 -13.12
N LEU A 116 4.06 -14.08 -12.29
CA LEU A 116 5.53 -14.14 -12.22
C LEU A 116 6.08 -15.44 -11.59
N ARG A 117 5.23 -16.18 -10.87
CA ARG A 117 5.58 -17.47 -10.24
C ARG A 117 5.52 -18.65 -11.21
N LYS A 118 4.87 -18.48 -12.36
CA LYS A 118 4.82 -19.45 -13.45
C LYS A 118 6.05 -19.30 -14.35
#